data_AF-A0A661CGL0-F1
#
_entry.id   AF-A0A661CGL0-F1
#
_cell.length_a   1.000
_cell.length_b   1.000
_cell.length_c   1.000
_cell.angle_alpha   90.00
_cell.angle_beta   90.00
_cell.angle_gamma   90.00
#
_symmetry.space_group_name_H-M   'P 1'
#
loop_
_entity.id
_entity.type
_entity.pdbx_description
1 polymer ?
#
loop_
_entity_poly.entity_id
_entity_poly.type
_entity_poly.pdbx_seq_one_letter_code
_entity_poly.pdbx_strand_id
1 'polypeptide(L)' 'MQIAVASQNRREITDHTGRCRKFWIYEIENGTIASKELLELPKEQCFHDSSPHDPSPLDGMQVLIAGGMGTGL' A
#
# COMPACT_ATOMS: atom_id res chain seq x y z
N MET A 1 14.10 -5.01 -1.87
CA MET A 1 13.34 -3.75 -1.67
C MET A 1 11.87 -4.03 -1.85
N GLN A 2 10.99 -3.51 -1.01
CA GLN A 2 9.55 -3.71 -1.12
C GLN A 2 8.83 -2.41 -1.51
N ILE A 3 7.98 -2.50 -2.53
CA ILE A 3 7.17 -1.40 -3.05
C ILE A 3 5.69 -1.79 -2.91
N ALA A 4 4.91 -0.96 -2.22
CA ALA A 4 3.46 -1.08 -2.19
C ALA A 4 2.82 -0.18 -3.25
N VAL A 5 1.91 -0.72 -4.05
CA VAL A 5 1.14 0.02 -5.05
C VAL A 5 -0.34 -0.03 -4.68
N ALA A 6 -0.92 1.12 -4.33
CA ALA A 6 -2.31 1.23 -3.88
C ALA A 6 -3.29 0.95 -5.02
N SER A 7 -4.06 -0.15 -4.94
CA SER A 7 -4.97 -0.58 -6.02
C SER A 7 -6.22 -1.28 -5.48
N GLN A 8 -7.28 -0.51 -5.28
CA GLN A 8 -8.54 -1.04 -4.73
C GLN A 8 -9.22 -2.07 -5.65
N ASN A 9 -9.10 -1.90 -6.96
CA ASN A 9 -9.69 -2.77 -7.98
C ASN A 9 -8.69 -3.78 -8.57
N ARG A 10 -7.46 -3.84 -8.04
CA ARG A 10 -6.35 -4.71 -8.49
C ARG A 10 -5.84 -4.41 -9.91
N ARG A 11 -6.31 -3.34 -10.56
CA ARG A 11 -5.98 -2.99 -11.96
C ARG A 11 -5.33 -1.62 -12.08
N GLU A 12 -5.85 -0.62 -11.37
CA GLU A 12 -5.45 0.79 -11.48
C GLU A 12 -4.90 1.29 -10.14
N ILE A 13 -4.07 2.33 -10.21
CA ILE A 13 -3.61 3.04 -9.01
C ILE A 13 -4.75 3.94 -8.54
N THR A 14 -5.13 3.85 -7.26
CA THR A 14 -6.25 4.62 -6.72
C THR A 14 -5.84 6.03 -6.32
N ASP A 15 -6.72 7.01 -6.57
CA ASP A 15 -6.59 8.39 -6.05
C ASP A 15 -6.95 8.48 -4.55
N HIS A 16 -7.58 7.44 -4.00
CA HIS A 16 -8.10 7.40 -2.64
C HIS A 16 -7.29 6.45 -1.74
N THR A 17 -5.99 6.69 -1.61
CA THR A 17 -5.07 5.83 -0.84
C THR A 17 -5.49 5.67 0.62
N GLY A 18 -6.06 6.72 1.23
CA GLY A 18 -6.53 6.68 2.62
C GLY A 18 -7.51 5.53 2.91
N ARG A 19 -8.45 5.26 1.99
CA ARG A 19 -9.45 4.19 2.15
C ARG A 19 -9.07 2.91 1.39
N CYS A 20 -7.89 2.88 0.80
CA CYS A 20 -7.43 1.73 0.04
C CYS A 20 -7.14 0.57 0.99
N ARG A 21 -7.64 -0.60 0.63
CA ARG A 21 -7.43 -1.84 1.39
C ARG A 21 -6.60 -2.86 0.62
N LYS A 22 -6.34 -2.63 -0.66
CA LYS A 22 -5.67 -3.61 -1.52
C LYS A 22 -4.43 -3.00 -2.12
N PHE A 23 -3.30 -3.66 -1.91
CA PHE A 23 -2.00 -3.19 -2.36
C PHE A 23 -1.31 -4.32 -3.11
N TRP A 24 -0.76 -4.01 -4.28
CA TRP A 24 0.21 -4.89 -4.89
C TRP A 24 1.56 -4.66 -4.22
N ILE A 25 2.10 -5.71 -3.61
CA ILE A 25 3.43 -5.67 -3.03
C ILE A 25 4.38 -6.27 -4.06
N TYR A 26 5.37 -5.48 -4.43
CA TYR A 26 6.44 -5.88 -5.34
C TYR A 26 7.73 -5.99 -4.55
N GLU A 27 8.35 -7.15 -4.64
CA GLU A 27 9.70 -7.35 -4.16
C GLU A 27 10.68 -7.14 -5.31
N ILE A 28 11.66 -6.28 -5.09
CA ILE A 28 12.69 -5.92 -6.05
C ILE A 28 14.04 -6.39 -5.54
N GLU A 29 14.71 -7.20 -6.35
CA GLU A 29 16.08 -7.68 -6.13
C GLU A 29 16.94 -7.30 -7.34
N ASN A 30 18.09 -6.66 -7.09
CA ASN A 30 19.04 -6.27 -8.15
C ASN A 30 18.38 -5.52 -9.34
N GLY A 31 17.40 -4.66 -9.06
CA GLY A 31 16.68 -3.88 -10.08
C GLY A 31 15.61 -4.64 -10.86
N THR A 32 15.33 -5.90 -10.50
CA THR A 32 14.31 -6.74 -11.15
C THR A 32 13.19 -7.09 -10.17
N ILE A 33 11.97 -7.27 -10.67
CA ILE A 33 10.85 -7.75 -9.86
C ILE A 33 11.08 -9.24 -9.56
N ALA A 34 11.36 -9.56 -8.31
CA ALA A 34 11.53 -10.92 -7.81
C ALA A 34 10.17 -11.58 -7.53
N SER A 35 9.23 -10.83 -6.94
CA SER A 35 7.89 -11.35 -6.62
C SER A 35 6.81 -10.27 -6.67
N LYS A 36 5.56 -10.71 -6.78
CA LYS A 36 4.36 -9.87 -6.74
C LYS A 36 3.26 -10.59 -5.97
N GLU A 37 2.71 -9.94 -4.96
CA GLU A 37 1.58 -10.45 -4.18
C GLU A 37 0.52 -9.38 -3.93
N LEU A 38 -0.72 -9.82 -3.68
CA LEU A 38 -1.79 -8.93 -3.27
C LEU A 38 -1.93 -8.96 -1.75
N LEU A 39 -1.66 -7.83 -1.11
CA LEU A 39 -1.99 -7.60 0.28
C LEU A 39 -3.41 -7.00 0.37
N GLU A 40 -4.29 -7.62 1.14
CA GLU A 40 -5.62 -7.10 1.45
C GLU A 40 -5.75 -6.83 2.95
N LEU A 41 -5.87 -5.55 3.30
CA LEU A 41 -6.00 -5.08 4.67
C LEU A 41 -7.44 -5.23 5.17
N PRO A 42 -7.63 -5.56 6.46
CA PRO A 42 -8.86 -5.27 7.18
C PRO A 42 -9.25 -3.79 7.03
N LYS A 43 -10.53 -3.48 7.19
CA LYS A 43 -11.00 -2.08 7.04
C LYS A 43 -10.34 -1.17 8.08
N GLU A 44 -10.22 -1.68 9.29
CA GLU A 44 -9.68 -1.03 10.48
C GLU A 44 -8.18 -0.73 10.36
N GLN A 45 -7.49 -1.36 9.41
CA GLN A 45 -6.07 -1.17 9.13
C GLN A 45 -5.80 -0.37 7.85
N CYS A 46 -6.84 0.16 7.19
CA CYS A 46 -6.60 1.15 6.14
C CYS A 46 -6.19 2.49 6.77
N PHE A 47 -5.35 3.26 6.08
CA PHE A 47 -4.77 4.50 6.61
C PHE A 47 -5.80 5.49 7.21
N HIS A 48 -6.99 5.58 6.63
CA HIS A 48 -8.05 6.47 7.09
C HIS A 48 -8.66 6.03 8.44
N ASP A 49 -8.72 4.73 8.70
CA ASP A 49 -9.39 4.17 9.88
C ASP A 49 -8.39 3.76 10.99
N SER A 50 -7.10 3.61 10.67
CA SER A 50 -6.03 3.28 11.61
C SER A 50 -5.44 4.51 12.31
N SER A 51 -4.95 4.35 13.55
CA SER A 51 -4.11 5.37 14.19
C SER A 51 -2.71 5.41 13.54
N PRO A 52 -2.10 6.59 13.34
CA PRO A 52 -0.69 6.69 12.92
C PRO A 52 0.30 6.10 13.94
N HIS A 53 -0.16 5.79 15.16
CA HIS A 53 0.64 5.16 16.20
C HIS A 53 0.47 3.63 16.25
N ASP A 54 -0.50 3.08 15.51
CA ASP A 54 -0.69 1.63 15.44
C ASP A 54 0.26 1.03 14.39
N PRO A 55 0.78 -0.19 14.61
CA PRO A 55 1.57 -0.88 13.60
C PRO A 55 0.75 -1.07 12.32
N SER A 56 1.31 -0.66 11.19
CA SER A 56 0.73 -0.88 9.88
C SER A 56 1.32 -2.14 9.24
N PRO A 57 0.51 -2.98 8.58
CA PRO A 57 1.01 -4.03 7.70
C PRO A 57 1.91 -3.51 6.55
N LEU A 58 1.95 -2.19 6.34
CA LEU A 58 2.80 -1.52 5.35
C LEU A 58 4.09 -0.90 5.95
N ASP A 59 4.34 -1.00 7.27
CA ASP A 59 5.49 -0.34 7.92
C ASP A 59 6.86 -0.79 7.36
N GLY A 60 6.95 -2.00 6.78
CA GLY A 60 8.17 -2.52 6.15
C GLY A 60 8.38 -2.04 4.70
N MET A 61 7.41 -1.35 4.12
CA MET A 61 7.48 -0.90 2.72
C MET A 61 8.42 0.29 2.58
N GLN A 62 9.28 0.23 1.59
CA GLN A 62 10.27 1.28 1.34
C GLN A 62 9.73 2.37 0.40
N VAL A 63 8.74 2.00 -0.43
CA VAL A 63 8.10 2.91 -1.38
C VAL A 63 6.60 2.62 -1.39
N LEU A 64 5.80 3.68 -1.36
CA LEU A 64 4.37 3.65 -1.60
C LEU A 64 4.07 4.42 -2.89
N ILE A 65 3.41 3.76 -3.84
CA ILE A 65 2.91 4.36 -5.08
C ILE A 65 1.39 4.53 -4.96
N ALA A 66 0.94 5.77 -5.08
CA ALA A 66 -0.43 6.21 -4.89
C ALA A 66 -0.83 7.23 -5.96
N GLY A 67 -2.10 7.25 -6.37
CA GLY A 67 -2.63 8.24 -7.32
C GLY A 67 -2.95 9.57 -6.63
N GLY A 68 -3.26 9.50 -5.33
CA GLY A 68 -3.51 10.65 -4.48
C GLY A 68 -3.38 10.29 -3.01
N MET A 69 -2.90 11.25 -2.22
CA MET A 69 -2.73 11.15 -0.78
C MET A 69 -3.13 12.47 -0.14
N GLY A 70 -3.96 12.41 0.90
CA GLY A 70 -4.30 13.60 1.69
C GLY A 70 -3.14 14.00 2.59
N THR A 71 -3.10 15.25 3.04
CA THR A 71 -2.05 15.79 3.92
C THR A 71 -2.05 15.22 5.34
N GLY A 72 -3.07 14.44 5.71
CA GLY A 72 -3.20 13.81 7.02
C GLY A 72 -2.68 12.38 7.08
N LEU A 73 -1.91 11.96 6.07
CA LEU A 73 -1.35 10.63 5.92
C LEU A 73 0.18 10.72 5.92
#